data_AF-A0A3B1K6I9-F1
#
_entry.id   AF-A0A3B1K6I9-F1
#
_cell.length_a   1.000
_cell.length_b   1.000
_cell.length_c   1.000
_cell.angle_alpha   90.00
_cell.angle_beta   90.00
_cell.angle_gamma   90.00
#
_symmetry.space_group_name_H-M   'P 1'
#
loop_
_entity.id
_entity.type
_entity.pdbx_description
1 polymer ?
#
loop_
_entity_poly.entity_id
_entity_poly.type
_entity_poly.pdbx_seq_one_letter_code
_entity_poly.pdbx_strand_id
1 'polypeptide(L)'
;MVLLKGLVPPGDGVRHQQAETSAVLDGKRLGTGTLYVAESRLSWLDGSGMGFSLEYPTISLHAISRDVSAYPQEHLYVMVNKKLDDENEAEMQERAPDDEGEEESDNDDDDEGVITEIRFVPSDKAALEAMFSAMCECQALHPDPEDEDSDDDFEGEEYDVEEAEQAQGDIPTFYTYEEGLSQLTVEGQATLERLEGMLAQSVAEQFHMAGVRTDEPSTGFEDGMEVDSNSAEAGQFDDADVDHW
;
A
#
# COMPACT_ATOMS: atom_id res chain seq x y z
N MET A 1 17.31 9.98 -17.70
CA MET A 1 17.71 8.80 -18.53
C MET A 1 18.52 7.96 -17.58
N VAL A 2 17.94 6.96 -16.92
CA VAL A 2 18.53 6.34 -15.70
C VAL A 2 20.01 5.99 -15.87
N LEU A 3 20.87 6.66 -15.08
CA LEU A 3 22.31 6.50 -15.14
C LEU A 3 22.74 5.37 -14.20
N LEU A 4 23.20 4.26 -14.76
CA LEU A 4 23.76 3.15 -13.98
C LEU A 4 25.25 3.45 -13.68
N LYS A 5 25.63 3.37 -12.41
CA LYS A 5 27.02 3.53 -11.95
C LYS A 5 27.71 2.16 -11.94
N GLY A 6 29.00 2.10 -12.24
CA GLY A 6 29.78 0.87 -12.08
C GLY A 6 29.99 0.58 -10.60
N LEU A 7 29.38 -0.49 -10.08
CA LEU A 7 29.44 -0.82 -8.65
C LEU A 7 30.19 -2.14 -8.44
N VAL A 8 30.96 -2.20 -7.35
CA VAL A 8 31.54 -3.46 -6.88
C VAL A 8 30.50 -4.14 -6.00
N PRO A 9 30.22 -5.45 -6.16
CA PRO A 9 29.34 -6.17 -5.25
C PRO A 9 29.79 -5.96 -3.80
N PRO A 10 28.87 -5.67 -2.87
CA PRO A 10 29.23 -5.54 -1.46
C PRO A 10 29.86 -6.85 -0.98
N GLY A 11 31.09 -6.77 -0.47
CA GLY A 11 31.86 -7.94 -0.01
C GLY A 11 31.64 -8.30 1.46
N ASP A 12 31.11 -7.37 2.25
CA ASP A 12 30.92 -7.50 3.70
C ASP A 12 29.48 -7.12 4.06
N GLY A 13 28.92 -7.73 5.13
CA GLY A 13 27.57 -7.44 5.59
C GLY A 13 26.42 -7.84 4.65
N VAL A 14 26.64 -8.71 3.65
CA VAL A 14 25.56 -9.16 2.75
C VAL A 14 24.63 -10.12 3.50
N ARG A 15 23.37 -9.71 3.70
CA ARG A 15 22.31 -10.52 4.32
C ARG A 15 21.62 -11.42 3.31
N HIS A 16 21.41 -10.92 2.09
CA HIS A 16 20.76 -11.69 1.04
C HIS A 16 21.29 -11.32 -0.35
N GLN A 17 21.44 -12.32 -1.21
CA GLN A 17 21.82 -12.15 -2.60
C GLN A 17 20.85 -12.92 -3.49
N GLN A 18 20.17 -12.21 -4.39
CA GLN A 18 19.23 -12.81 -5.33
C GLN A 18 19.64 -12.54 -6.77
N ALA A 19 20.17 -13.58 -7.42
CA ALA A 19 20.44 -13.56 -8.86
C ALA A 19 19.14 -13.60 -9.68
N GLU A 20 19.28 -13.30 -10.97
CA GLU A 20 18.18 -13.35 -11.95
C GLU A 20 16.97 -12.48 -11.55
N THR A 21 17.26 -11.31 -10.97
CA THR A 21 16.27 -10.32 -10.54
C THR A 21 16.22 -9.19 -11.55
N SER A 22 15.04 -8.97 -12.13
CA SER A 22 14.83 -7.87 -13.07
C SER A 22 14.42 -6.59 -12.33
N ALA A 23 15.12 -5.49 -12.59
CA ALA A 23 14.80 -4.19 -11.99
C ALA A 23 14.00 -3.32 -12.97
N VAL A 24 12.97 -2.67 -12.44
CA VAL A 24 12.16 -1.68 -13.16
C VAL A 24 12.14 -0.41 -12.32
N LEU A 25 12.62 0.70 -12.88
CA LEU A 25 12.71 2.00 -12.21
C LEU A 25 11.80 2.98 -12.94
N ASP A 26 10.82 3.57 -12.25
CA ASP A 26 9.79 4.46 -12.80
C ASP A 26 9.12 3.92 -14.07
N GLY A 27 8.81 2.62 -14.05
CA GLY A 27 8.23 1.90 -15.19
C GLY A 27 9.23 1.54 -16.31
N LYS A 28 10.46 2.06 -16.27
CA LYS A 28 11.53 1.70 -17.22
C LYS A 28 12.23 0.43 -16.77
N ARG A 29 12.14 -0.63 -17.58
CA ARG A 29 12.88 -1.88 -17.34
C ARG A 29 14.37 -1.68 -17.58
N LEU A 30 15.18 -1.92 -16.56
CA LEU A 30 16.64 -1.80 -16.63
C LEU A 30 17.29 -3.10 -17.13
N GLY A 31 16.65 -4.25 -16.88
CA GLY A 31 17.12 -5.56 -17.32
C GLY A 31 17.16 -6.56 -16.18
N THR A 32 17.80 -7.71 -16.42
CA THR A 32 17.99 -8.77 -15.42
C THR A 32 19.39 -8.68 -14.83
N GLY A 33 19.47 -8.77 -13.50
CA GLY A 33 20.70 -8.59 -12.74
C GLY A 33 20.68 -9.38 -11.45
N THR A 34 21.54 -8.99 -10.51
CA THR A 34 21.64 -9.54 -9.17
C THR A 34 21.35 -8.45 -8.15
N LEU A 35 20.40 -8.73 -7.25
CA LEU A 35 20.10 -7.89 -6.10
C LEU A 35 20.97 -8.31 -4.91
N TYR A 36 21.53 -7.35 -4.22
CA TYR A 36 22.33 -7.50 -3.01
C TYR A 36 21.69 -6.68 -1.90
N VAL A 37 21.19 -7.37 -0.88
CA VAL A 37 20.72 -6.77 0.36
C VAL A 37 21.86 -6.87 1.36
N ALA A 38 22.57 -5.77 1.58
CA ALA A 38 23.62 -5.67 2.58
C ALA A 38 23.15 -4.79 3.75
N GLU A 39 23.79 -4.91 4.90
CA GLU A 39 23.46 -4.12 6.09
C GLU A 39 23.59 -2.61 5.85
N SER A 40 24.58 -2.19 5.06
CA SER A 40 24.83 -0.76 4.81
C SER A 40 23.94 -0.18 3.72
N ARG A 41 23.68 -0.93 2.64
CA ARG A 41 23.02 -0.45 1.43
C ARG A 41 22.33 -1.58 0.67
N LEU A 42 21.25 -1.26 -0.04
CA LEU A 42 20.61 -2.13 -1.02
C LEU A 42 21.21 -1.84 -2.40
N SER A 43 21.72 -2.83 -3.11
CA SER A 43 22.36 -2.62 -4.42
C SER A 43 21.84 -3.59 -5.47
N TRP A 44 21.58 -3.10 -6.67
CA TRP A 44 21.25 -3.94 -7.82
C TRP A 44 22.27 -3.74 -8.93
N LEU A 45 22.76 -4.84 -9.47
CA LEU A 45 23.82 -4.90 -10.48
C LEU A 45 23.35 -5.70 -11.69
N ASP A 46 23.50 -5.13 -12.88
CA ASP A 46 23.28 -5.85 -14.14
C ASP A 46 24.40 -6.86 -14.43
N GLY A 47 24.23 -7.66 -15.48
CA GLY A 47 25.24 -8.65 -15.90
C GLY A 47 26.59 -8.06 -16.37
N SER A 48 26.70 -6.75 -16.53
CA SER A 48 27.93 -6.03 -16.89
C SER A 48 28.64 -5.39 -15.70
N GLY A 49 28.04 -5.42 -14.50
CA GLY A 49 28.54 -4.77 -13.29
C GLY A 49 28.12 -3.31 -13.15
N MET A 50 27.16 -2.85 -13.97
CA MET A 50 26.55 -1.53 -13.84
C MET A 50 25.25 -1.63 -13.07
N GLY A 51 24.99 -0.67 -12.19
CA GLY A 51 23.88 -0.77 -11.24
C GLY A 51 23.58 0.53 -10.52
N PHE A 52 22.78 0.42 -9.47
CA PHE A 52 22.54 1.51 -8.54
C PHE A 52 22.53 0.95 -7.11
N SER A 53 22.78 1.83 -6.15
CA SER A 53 22.78 1.53 -4.72
C SER A 53 21.90 2.54 -4.00
N LEU A 54 21.14 2.05 -3.02
CA LEU A 54 20.22 2.81 -2.18
C LEU A 54 20.65 2.68 -0.74
N GLU A 55 20.56 3.79 -0.01
CA GLU A 55 20.75 3.81 1.44
C GLU A 55 19.41 3.55 2.12
N TYR A 56 19.39 2.79 3.22
CA TYR A 56 18.13 2.47 3.90
C TYR A 56 17.31 3.68 4.33
N PRO A 57 17.90 4.77 4.88
CA PRO A 57 17.14 5.98 5.21
C PRO A 57 16.41 6.62 4.02
N THR A 58 16.89 6.40 2.79
CA THR A 58 16.24 6.93 1.58
C THR A 58 15.01 6.11 1.16
N ILE A 59 14.88 4.87 1.65
CA ILE A 59 13.78 3.97 1.33
C ILE A 59 12.59 4.35 2.21
N SER A 60 11.56 4.94 1.61
CA SER A 60 10.32 5.29 2.30
C SER A 60 9.52 4.06 2.70
N LEU A 61 9.38 3.10 1.78
CA LEU A 61 8.71 1.83 2.07
C LEU A 61 9.14 0.72 1.12
N HIS A 62 8.97 -0.52 1.58
CA HIS A 62 9.12 -1.72 0.78
C HIS A 62 7.99 -2.71 1.06
N ALA A 63 7.52 -3.41 0.03
CA ALA A 63 6.40 -4.35 0.14
C ALA A 63 6.46 -5.44 -0.94
N ILE A 64 5.94 -6.63 -0.64
CA ILE A 64 5.75 -7.67 -1.66
C ILE A 64 4.39 -7.46 -2.32
N SER A 65 4.40 -7.30 -3.64
CA SER A 65 3.18 -7.28 -4.47
C SER A 65 3.04 -8.60 -5.20
N ARG A 66 1.96 -9.33 -4.91
CA ARG A 66 1.59 -10.60 -5.57
C ARG A 66 0.39 -10.48 -6.50
N ASP A 67 -0.19 -9.28 -6.59
CA ASP A 67 -1.40 -9.06 -7.37
C ASP A 67 -1.10 -8.97 -8.87
N VAL A 68 -1.31 -10.10 -9.54
CA VAL A 68 -1.16 -10.24 -11.00
C VAL A 68 -2.17 -9.42 -11.80
N SER A 69 -3.25 -8.92 -11.18
CA SER A 69 -4.19 -8.02 -11.84
C SER A 69 -3.69 -6.57 -11.91
N ALA A 70 -2.94 -6.13 -10.88
CA ALA A 70 -2.31 -4.82 -10.84
C ALA A 70 -0.98 -4.77 -11.59
N TYR A 71 -0.17 -5.83 -11.50
CA TYR A 71 1.09 -5.94 -12.25
C TYR A 71 1.36 -7.41 -12.62
N PRO A 72 1.73 -7.73 -13.88
CA PRO A 72 1.72 -9.10 -14.40
C PRO A 72 2.67 -10.09 -13.72
N GLN A 73 3.55 -9.64 -12.83
CA GLN A 73 4.56 -10.47 -12.16
C GLN A 73 4.64 -10.13 -10.66
N GLU A 74 4.84 -11.15 -9.84
CA GLU A 74 5.08 -10.96 -8.40
C GLU A 74 6.43 -10.28 -8.21
N HIS A 75 6.48 -9.22 -7.38
CA HIS A 75 7.66 -8.38 -7.27
C HIS A 75 7.78 -7.76 -5.87
N LEU A 76 9.00 -7.40 -5.53
CA LEU A 76 9.28 -6.54 -4.38
C LEU A 76 9.23 -5.10 -4.86
N TYR A 77 8.27 -4.35 -4.33
CA TYR A 77 8.09 -2.93 -4.55
C TYR A 77 8.88 -2.13 -3.52
N VAL A 78 9.59 -1.11 -3.97
CA VAL A 78 10.39 -0.21 -3.13
C VAL A 78 10.15 1.22 -3.59
N MET A 79 9.86 2.11 -2.65
CA MET A 79 9.67 3.53 -2.88
C MET A 79 10.81 4.30 -2.21
N VAL A 80 11.42 5.24 -2.92
CA VAL A 80 12.58 6.00 -2.45
C VAL A 80 12.26 7.49 -2.51
N ASN A 81 12.57 8.23 -1.43
CA ASN A 81 12.37 9.69 -1.32
C ASN A 81 13.54 10.46 -1.96
N LYS A 82 13.97 10.05 -3.15
CA LYS A 82 15.11 10.65 -3.84
C LYS A 82 15.01 10.40 -5.33
N LYS A 83 15.34 11.41 -6.13
CA LYS A 83 15.46 11.29 -7.58
C LYS A 83 16.77 10.60 -7.94
N LEU A 84 16.70 9.40 -8.52
CA LEU A 84 17.90 8.66 -8.96
C LEU A 84 18.48 9.15 -10.31
N ASP A 85 17.87 10.17 -10.94
CA ASP A 85 18.32 10.72 -12.22
C ASP A 85 19.34 11.90 -12.09
N ASP A 86 19.42 12.62 -10.96
CA ASP A 86 20.14 13.93 -10.89
C ASP A 86 21.48 13.96 -10.11
N GLU A 87 21.88 12.88 -9.43
CA GLU A 87 23.08 12.86 -8.58
C GLU A 87 24.45 12.83 -9.30
N ASN A 88 24.54 13.31 -10.54
CA ASN A 88 25.83 13.41 -11.24
C ASN A 88 26.13 14.80 -11.82
N GLU A 89 25.21 15.76 -11.76
CA GLU A 89 25.57 17.14 -12.10
C GLU A 89 26.42 17.78 -10.97
N ALA A 90 26.16 17.41 -9.71
CA ALA A 90 26.89 17.94 -8.55
C ALA A 90 28.30 17.34 -8.34
N GLU A 91 28.54 16.07 -8.71
CA GLU A 91 29.82 15.40 -8.42
C GLU A 91 30.89 15.54 -9.53
N MET A 92 30.56 16.14 -10.67
CA MET A 92 31.53 16.40 -11.77
C MET A 92 32.14 17.81 -11.76
N GLN A 93 31.78 18.67 -10.81
CA GLN A 93 32.22 20.07 -10.78
C GLN A 93 33.45 20.34 -9.88
N GLU A 94 34.19 19.31 -9.48
CA GLU A 94 35.46 19.43 -8.72
C GLU A 94 36.70 19.30 -9.64
N ARG A 95 36.63 19.75 -10.92
CA ARG A 95 37.87 19.83 -11.74
C ARG A 95 37.95 20.81 -12.92
N ALA A 96 37.61 22.08 -12.73
CA ALA A 96 38.28 23.18 -13.44
C ALA A 96 38.00 24.54 -12.76
N PRO A 97 39.00 25.42 -12.57
CA PRO A 97 38.73 26.82 -12.27
C PRO A 97 38.49 27.62 -13.56
N ASP A 98 37.69 28.68 -13.43
CA ASP A 98 37.62 29.86 -14.30
C ASP A 98 36.70 29.77 -15.55
N ASP A 99 35.44 30.16 -15.40
CA ASP A 99 34.76 31.06 -16.35
C ASP A 99 33.53 31.71 -15.67
N GLU A 100 33.50 33.04 -15.66
CA GLU A 100 32.40 33.85 -15.12
C GLU A 100 31.21 33.81 -16.08
N GLY A 101 30.15 33.09 -15.68
CA GLY A 101 28.87 33.07 -16.38
C GLY A 101 27.74 32.99 -15.37
N GLU A 102 27.11 34.14 -15.11
CA GLU A 102 25.87 34.28 -14.35
C GLU A 102 24.76 33.51 -15.09
N GLU A 103 24.40 32.34 -14.57
CA GLU A 103 23.10 31.71 -14.82
C GLU A 103 22.48 31.51 -13.44
N GLU A 104 21.65 32.48 -13.04
CA GLU A 104 20.72 32.37 -11.92
C GLU A 104 19.77 31.20 -12.26
N SER A 105 20.17 29.98 -11.90
CA SER A 105 19.25 28.86 -11.84
C SER A 105 18.44 29.03 -10.55
N ASP A 106 17.42 29.88 -10.62
CA ASP A 106 16.22 29.74 -9.80
C ASP A 106 15.60 28.36 -10.13
N ASN A 107 16.20 27.29 -9.61
CA ASN A 107 15.47 26.05 -9.37
C ASN A 107 14.83 26.24 -8.01
N ASP A 108 13.61 26.76 -8.05
CA ASP A 108 12.69 26.76 -6.93
C ASP A 108 12.72 25.40 -6.22
N ASP A 109 12.90 25.46 -4.89
CA ASP A 109 12.76 24.40 -3.89
C ASP A 109 11.45 23.60 -4.06
N ASP A 110 11.42 22.65 -5.00
CA ASP A 110 10.36 21.64 -5.15
C ASP A 110 10.94 20.20 -5.14
N ASP A 111 12.14 20.02 -4.57
CA ASP A 111 12.76 18.70 -4.37
C ASP A 111 12.12 17.89 -3.22
N GLU A 112 11.19 18.49 -2.46
CA GLU A 112 10.51 17.88 -1.30
C GLU A 112 9.43 16.84 -1.67
N GLY A 113 9.45 16.30 -2.90
CA GLY A 113 8.41 15.39 -3.38
C GLY A 113 8.78 14.42 -4.49
N VAL A 114 10.07 14.32 -4.90
CA VAL A 114 10.44 13.42 -6.00
C VAL A 114 10.61 11.99 -5.51
N ILE A 115 9.51 11.24 -5.57
CA ILE A 115 9.46 9.82 -5.26
C ILE A 115 9.91 9.01 -6.48
N THR A 116 10.89 8.13 -6.29
CA THR A 116 11.29 7.13 -7.29
C THR A 116 10.69 5.77 -6.94
N GLU A 117 10.02 5.14 -7.90
CA GLU A 117 9.43 3.81 -7.74
C GLU A 117 10.33 2.72 -8.33
N ILE A 118 10.62 1.68 -7.56
CA ILE A 118 11.48 0.57 -7.98
C ILE A 118 10.75 -0.75 -7.76
N ARG A 119 10.75 -1.60 -8.79
CA ARG A 119 10.18 -2.95 -8.74
C ARG A 119 11.28 -3.96 -9.04
N PHE A 120 11.54 -4.86 -8.10
CA PHE A 120 12.44 -6.00 -8.26
C PHE A 120 11.62 -7.26 -8.52
N VAL A 121 11.74 -7.79 -9.73
CA VAL A 121 11.03 -8.99 -10.18
C VAL A 121 12.02 -10.16 -10.22
N PRO A 122 12.11 -11.00 -9.17
CA PRO A 122 12.94 -12.19 -9.20
C PRO A 122 12.35 -13.25 -10.13
N SER A 123 13.22 -14.02 -10.78
CA SER A 123 12.79 -15.19 -11.56
C SER A 123 12.23 -16.30 -10.68
N ASP A 124 12.75 -16.42 -9.45
CA ASP A 124 12.21 -17.29 -8.39
C ASP A 124 11.30 -16.51 -7.45
N LYS A 125 10.01 -16.87 -7.42
CA LYS A 125 9.00 -16.23 -6.58
C LYS A 125 9.17 -16.56 -5.11
N ALA A 126 9.73 -17.73 -4.78
CA ALA A 126 9.97 -18.13 -3.39
C ALA A 126 11.00 -17.22 -2.70
N ALA A 127 11.87 -16.58 -3.49
CA ALA A 127 12.87 -15.65 -2.99
C ALA A 127 12.29 -14.33 -2.47
N LEU A 128 11.08 -13.94 -2.89
CA LEU A 128 10.47 -12.65 -2.49
C LEU A 128 10.36 -12.50 -0.97
N GLU A 129 9.97 -13.57 -0.28
CA GLU A 129 9.86 -13.58 1.18
C GLU A 129 11.22 -13.35 1.86
N ALA A 130 12.26 -14.03 1.36
CA ALA A 130 13.61 -13.90 1.88
C ALA A 130 14.22 -12.53 1.60
N MET A 131 13.99 -11.98 0.40
CA MET A 131 14.39 -10.62 0.03
C MET A 131 13.74 -9.58 0.94
N PHE A 132 12.42 -9.69 1.16
CA PHE A 132 11.66 -8.79 2.03
C PHE A 132 12.13 -8.88 3.48
N SER A 133 12.25 -10.09 4.04
CA SER A 133 12.72 -10.29 5.41
C SER A 133 14.12 -9.70 5.63
N ALA A 134 15.03 -9.90 4.68
CA ALA A 134 16.38 -9.33 4.76
C ALA A 134 16.34 -7.79 4.70
N MET A 135 15.48 -7.21 3.87
CA MET A 135 15.29 -5.75 3.84
C MET A 135 14.71 -5.22 5.14
N CYS A 136 13.72 -5.89 5.74
CA CYS A 136 13.17 -5.49 7.04
C CYS A 136 14.24 -5.49 8.14
N GLU A 137 15.05 -6.56 8.20
CA GLU A 137 16.16 -6.66 9.16
C GLU A 137 17.16 -5.52 8.97
N CYS A 138 17.51 -5.18 7.73
CA CYS A 138 18.43 -4.09 7.49
C CYS A 138 17.80 -2.72 7.76
N GLN A 139 16.54 -2.48 7.41
CA GLN A 139 15.84 -1.22 7.72
C GLN A 139 15.82 -0.95 9.23
N ALA A 140 15.65 -1.99 10.05
CA ALA A 140 15.67 -1.89 11.51
C ALA A 140 17.04 -1.47 12.09
N LEU A 141 18.13 -1.55 11.31
CA LEU A 141 19.46 -1.08 11.71
C LEU A 141 19.71 0.40 11.40
N HIS A 142 18.79 1.07 10.70
CA HIS A 142 18.90 2.48 10.32
C HIS A 142 17.64 3.26 10.77
N PRO A 143 17.45 3.48 12.08
CA PRO A 143 16.41 4.38 12.57
C PRO A 143 16.71 5.83 12.16
N ASP A 144 15.66 6.63 11.95
CA ASP A 144 15.82 8.03 11.61
C ASP A 144 16.29 8.82 12.83
N PRO A 145 17.32 9.68 12.70
CA PRO A 145 17.88 10.43 13.82
C PRO A 145 16.91 11.46 14.42
N GLU A 146 15.90 11.90 13.67
CA GLU A 146 14.87 12.83 14.14
C GLU A 146 13.72 12.13 14.88
N ASP A 147 13.63 10.80 14.79
CA ASP A 147 12.63 9.99 15.52
C ASP A 147 13.08 9.65 16.95
N GLU A 148 14.31 9.99 17.35
CA GLU A 148 14.81 9.78 18.73
C GLU A 148 14.09 10.66 19.78
N ASP A 149 13.34 11.68 19.37
CA ASP A 149 12.68 12.65 20.27
C ASP A 149 11.21 12.33 20.58
N SER A 150 10.63 11.24 20.06
CA SER A 150 9.18 10.96 20.21
C SER A 150 8.80 9.91 21.26
N ASP A 151 9.73 9.34 22.03
CA ASP A 151 9.43 8.17 22.89
C ASP A 151 10.14 8.17 24.28
N ASP A 152 10.03 9.26 25.05
CA ASP A 152 10.27 9.20 26.52
C ASP A 152 9.24 9.99 27.36
N ASP A 153 8.07 10.35 26.78
CA ASP A 153 6.93 10.95 27.51
C ASP A 153 5.67 10.05 27.51
N PHE A 154 5.78 8.80 27.06
CA PHE A 154 4.83 7.76 27.43
C PHE A 154 5.39 6.98 28.62
N GLU A 155 5.48 7.66 29.77
CA GLU A 155 5.37 7.01 31.08
C GLU A 155 3.99 6.34 31.12
N GLY A 156 3.89 5.18 30.47
CA GLY A 156 2.92 4.17 30.83
C GLY A 156 3.24 3.81 32.25
N GLU A 157 2.61 4.49 33.21
CA GLU A 157 2.42 4.03 34.58
C GLU A 157 2.12 2.53 34.46
N GLU A 158 3.13 1.71 34.74
CA GLU A 158 2.99 0.28 34.84
C GLU A 158 2.00 0.08 35.99
N TYR A 159 0.72 0.00 35.65
CA TYR A 159 -0.34 -0.31 36.59
C TYR A 159 0.05 -1.68 37.16
N ASP A 160 0.63 -1.66 38.36
CA ASP A 160 0.95 -2.85 39.12
C ASP A 160 -0.37 -3.55 39.43
N VAL A 161 -0.73 -4.51 38.57
CA VAL A 161 -1.99 -5.27 38.64
C VAL A 161 -2.06 -6.04 39.98
N GLU A 162 -0.93 -6.25 40.67
CA GLU A 162 -0.91 -6.98 41.93
C GLU A 162 -1.37 -6.15 43.15
N GLU A 163 -1.41 -4.81 43.08
CA GLU A 163 -1.97 -4.00 44.18
C GLU A 163 -3.49 -3.82 44.08
N ALA A 164 -4.07 -3.97 42.88
CA ALA A 164 -5.52 -3.87 42.65
C ALA A 164 -6.30 -5.12 43.09
N GLU A 165 -5.66 -6.27 43.28
CA GLU A 165 -6.34 -7.49 43.78
C GLU A 165 -6.68 -7.45 45.28
N GLN A 166 -6.26 -6.41 46.00
CA GLN A 166 -6.66 -6.20 47.41
C GLN A 166 -7.81 -5.20 47.58
N ALA A 167 -8.21 -4.49 46.53
CA ALA A 167 -9.30 -3.52 46.58
C ALA A 167 -10.52 -4.05 45.80
N GLN A 168 -11.41 -4.70 46.55
CA GLN A 168 -12.78 -5.05 46.21
C GLN A 168 -13.43 -4.11 45.16
N GLY A 169 -13.80 -4.65 44.00
CA GLY A 169 -14.68 -3.95 43.05
C GLY A 169 -14.85 -4.73 41.75
N ASP A 170 -16.02 -5.35 41.59
CA ASP A 170 -16.46 -6.22 40.49
C ASP A 170 -15.86 -5.91 39.10
N ILE A 171 -15.06 -6.84 38.62
CA ILE A 171 -14.70 -7.01 37.21
C ILE A 171 -16.00 -7.33 36.43
N PRO A 172 -16.34 -6.65 35.32
CA PRO A 172 -17.49 -7.04 34.51
C PRO A 172 -17.18 -8.37 33.82
N THR A 173 -17.55 -9.45 34.49
CA THR A 173 -17.52 -10.81 33.98
C THR A 173 -18.53 -10.87 32.84
N PHE A 174 -18.06 -11.19 31.63
CA PHE A 174 -18.97 -11.47 30.51
C PHE A 174 -19.85 -12.66 30.90
N TYR A 175 -21.10 -12.39 31.24
CA TYR A 175 -22.06 -13.44 31.55
C TYR A 175 -22.41 -14.20 30.27
N THR A 176 -22.42 -15.52 30.37
CA THR A 176 -23.03 -16.36 29.35
C THR A 176 -24.54 -16.06 29.27
N TYR A 177 -25.18 -16.30 28.12
CA TYR A 177 -26.59 -15.94 27.88
C TYR A 177 -27.52 -16.43 29.01
N GLU A 178 -27.34 -17.66 29.49
CA GLU A 178 -28.17 -18.21 30.58
C GLU A 178 -27.88 -17.56 31.94
N GLU A 179 -26.61 -17.25 32.24
CA GLU A 179 -26.21 -16.66 33.51
C GLU A 179 -26.64 -15.19 33.60
N GLY A 180 -26.55 -14.44 32.50
CA GLY A 180 -26.99 -13.04 32.42
C GLY A 180 -28.51 -12.88 32.58
N LEU A 181 -29.31 -13.83 32.07
CA LEU A 181 -30.76 -13.83 32.24
C LEU A 181 -31.18 -14.02 33.70
N SER A 182 -30.41 -14.78 34.47
CA SER A 182 -30.68 -15.04 35.89
C SER A 182 -30.44 -13.84 36.80
N GLN A 183 -29.65 -12.86 36.34
CA GLN A 183 -29.35 -11.63 37.08
C GLN A 183 -30.32 -10.47 36.80
N LEU A 184 -31.20 -10.62 35.80
CA LEU A 184 -32.25 -9.63 35.54
C LEU A 184 -33.27 -9.62 36.69
N THR A 185 -33.70 -8.42 37.07
CA THR A 185 -34.82 -8.27 38.00
C THR A 185 -36.10 -8.87 37.39
N VAL A 186 -37.09 -9.20 38.24
CA VAL A 186 -38.37 -9.77 37.76
C VAL A 186 -39.06 -8.87 36.73
N GLU A 187 -38.96 -7.55 36.90
CA GLU A 187 -39.47 -6.57 35.91
C GLU A 187 -38.64 -6.56 34.62
N GLY A 188 -37.32 -6.74 34.72
CA GLY A 188 -36.42 -6.87 33.56
C GLY A 188 -36.72 -8.12 32.74
N GLN A 189 -36.93 -9.27 33.40
CA GLN A 189 -37.33 -10.51 32.75
C GLN A 189 -38.69 -10.39 32.05
N ALA A 190 -39.69 -9.80 32.71
CA ALA A 190 -41.00 -9.57 32.10
C ALA A 190 -40.95 -8.63 30.87
N THR A 191 -40.09 -7.62 30.92
CA THR A 191 -39.88 -6.71 29.79
C THR A 191 -39.21 -7.43 28.62
N LEU A 192 -38.23 -8.28 28.90
CA LEU A 192 -37.53 -9.10 27.91
C LEU A 192 -38.48 -10.09 27.22
N GLU A 193 -39.33 -10.80 28.00
CA GLU A 193 -40.34 -11.72 27.46
C GLU A 193 -41.32 -10.98 26.53
N ARG A 194 -41.71 -9.74 26.87
CA ARG A 194 -42.59 -8.93 26.03
C ARG A 194 -41.92 -8.54 24.70
N LEU A 195 -40.63 -8.22 24.72
CA LEU A 195 -39.84 -7.88 23.54
C LEU A 195 -39.64 -9.12 22.64
N GLU A 196 -39.35 -10.27 23.24
CA GLU A 196 -39.26 -11.55 22.52
C GLU A 196 -40.60 -11.93 21.86
N GLY A 197 -41.72 -11.69 22.56
CA GLY A 197 -43.06 -11.88 22.00
C GLY A 197 -43.35 -10.97 20.79
N MET A 198 -42.90 -9.71 20.82
CA MET A 198 -43.02 -8.78 19.69
C MET A 198 -42.17 -9.19 18.49
N LEU A 199 -40.95 -9.68 18.74
CA LEU A 199 -40.05 -10.20 17.70
C LEU A 199 -40.58 -11.49 17.06
N ALA A 200 -41.14 -12.40 17.86
CA ALA A 200 -41.75 -13.62 17.33
C ALA A 200 -42.98 -13.32 16.44
N GLN A 201 -43.75 -12.28 16.78
CA GLN A 201 -44.88 -11.82 15.97
C GLN A 201 -44.44 -11.17 14.66
N SER A 202 -43.36 -10.38 14.67
CA SER A 202 -42.85 -9.73 13.45
C SER A 202 -42.21 -10.71 12.46
N VAL A 203 -41.65 -11.83 12.93
CA VAL A 203 -41.13 -12.90 12.05
C VAL A 203 -42.26 -13.76 11.48
N ALA A 204 -43.38 -13.93 12.21
CA ALA A 204 -44.56 -14.63 11.72
C ALA A 204 -45.32 -13.83 10.65
N GLU A 205 -45.28 -12.49 10.70
CA GLU A 205 -45.77 -11.61 9.64
C GLU A 205 -44.68 -11.36 8.59
N GLN A 206 -44.31 -12.40 7.84
CA GLN A 206 -43.64 -12.18 6.56
C GLN A 206 -44.55 -11.32 5.66
N PHE A 207 -44.12 -10.08 5.44
CA PHE A 207 -44.58 -9.09 4.46
C PHE A 207 -45.92 -8.39 4.73
N HIS A 208 -45.91 -7.36 5.58
CA HIS A 208 -46.68 -6.14 5.32
C HIS A 208 -45.86 -4.91 5.68
N MET A 209 -44.85 -4.60 4.86
CA MET A 209 -44.31 -3.25 4.81
C MET A 209 -45.38 -2.36 4.16
N ALA A 210 -46.00 -1.50 4.95
CA ALA A 210 -46.98 -0.55 4.47
C ALA A 210 -46.35 0.33 3.36
N GLY A 211 -46.79 0.14 2.11
CA GLY A 211 -46.42 1.01 0.99
C GLY A 211 -45.75 0.34 -0.21
N VAL A 212 -45.42 -0.96 -0.18
CA VAL A 212 -44.85 -1.65 -1.35
C VAL A 212 -45.96 -2.44 -2.07
N ARG A 213 -46.34 -1.96 -3.26
CA ARG A 213 -47.12 -2.75 -4.21
C ARG A 213 -46.24 -3.90 -4.70
N THR A 214 -46.59 -5.13 -4.38
CA THR A 214 -46.00 -6.33 -4.98
C THR A 214 -46.76 -6.64 -6.27
N ASP A 215 -46.20 -6.25 -7.42
CA ASP A 215 -46.65 -6.76 -8.72
C ASP A 215 -46.16 -8.21 -8.89
N GLU A 216 -47.02 -9.05 -9.47
CA GLU A 216 -46.85 -10.49 -9.66
C GLU A 216 -45.66 -10.86 -10.58
N PRO A 217 -45.05 -12.05 -10.41
CA PRO A 217 -43.94 -12.50 -11.24
C PRO A 217 -44.43 -12.96 -12.62
N SER A 218 -43.86 -12.35 -13.66
CA SER A 218 -44.08 -12.63 -15.08
C SER A 218 -43.95 -14.12 -15.44
N THR A 219 -45.02 -14.70 -15.95
CA THR A 219 -45.01 -15.98 -16.67
C THR A 219 -45.18 -15.69 -18.16
N GLY A 220 -44.16 -16.02 -18.96
CA GLY A 220 -44.22 -15.82 -20.42
C GLY A 220 -42.85 -15.93 -21.07
N PHE A 221 -42.37 -17.16 -21.28
CA PHE A 221 -41.36 -17.46 -22.28
C PHE A 221 -42.04 -17.38 -23.64
N GLU A 222 -41.68 -16.42 -24.49
CA GLU A 222 -41.94 -16.50 -25.92
C GLU A 222 -40.81 -15.84 -26.73
N ASP A 223 -40.40 -16.62 -27.72
CA ASP A 223 -39.38 -16.45 -28.75
C ASP A 223 -39.73 -15.28 -29.69
N GLY A 224 -38.75 -14.45 -30.06
CA GLY A 224 -39.00 -13.34 -30.98
C GLY A 224 -37.87 -12.31 -31.05
N MET A 225 -36.71 -12.70 -31.60
CA MET A 225 -35.69 -11.72 -31.99
C MET A 225 -36.09 -11.07 -33.32
N GLU A 226 -36.86 -9.98 -33.25
CA GLU A 226 -37.13 -9.10 -34.39
C GLU A 226 -36.31 -7.80 -34.26
N VAL A 227 -35.32 -7.68 -35.13
CA VAL A 227 -34.48 -6.48 -35.29
C VAL A 227 -35.19 -5.51 -36.24
N ASP A 228 -35.87 -4.52 -35.68
CA ASP A 228 -36.49 -3.45 -36.46
C ASP A 228 -35.41 -2.61 -37.16
N SER A 229 -35.30 -2.79 -38.48
CA SER A 229 -34.25 -2.21 -39.32
C SER A 229 -34.62 -0.83 -39.88
N ASN A 230 -35.21 0.06 -39.07
CA ASN A 230 -35.69 1.35 -39.58
C ASN A 230 -35.71 2.52 -38.58
N SER A 231 -34.62 2.73 -37.84
CA SER A 231 -34.34 4.04 -37.27
C SER A 231 -32.84 4.36 -37.34
N ALA A 232 -32.38 4.70 -38.54
CA ALA A 232 -31.15 5.45 -38.72
C ALA A 232 -31.53 6.94 -38.79
N GLU A 233 -31.73 7.57 -37.63
CA GLU A 233 -31.79 9.03 -37.57
C GLU A 233 -30.39 9.59 -37.76
N ALA A 234 -30.20 10.19 -38.94
CA ALA A 234 -28.99 10.89 -39.33
C ALA A 234 -28.92 12.26 -38.65
N GLY A 235 -27.71 12.64 -38.22
CA GLY A 235 -27.27 14.04 -38.15
C GLY A 235 -27.67 14.80 -36.88
N GLN A 236 -26.81 14.75 -35.86
CA GLN A 236 -26.85 15.68 -34.72
C GLN A 236 -25.49 16.36 -34.49
N PHE A 237 -24.73 16.70 -35.53
CA PHE A 237 -23.56 17.58 -35.43
C PHE A 237 -23.36 18.33 -36.75
N ASP A 238 -24.26 19.27 -37.03
CA ASP A 238 -24.15 20.25 -38.13
C ASP A 238 -24.34 21.63 -37.47
N ASP A 239 -23.24 22.19 -36.94
CA ASP A 239 -23.00 23.63 -36.74
C ASP A 239 -21.82 23.84 -35.78
N ALA A 240 -20.62 23.98 -36.35
CA ALA A 240 -19.55 24.82 -35.81
C ALA A 240 -18.48 25.00 -36.89
N ASP A 241 -18.79 25.81 -37.91
CA ASP A 241 -17.78 26.38 -38.78
C ASP A 241 -16.80 27.22 -37.93
N VAL A 242 -15.53 26.81 -37.94
CA VAL A 242 -14.41 27.58 -37.40
C VAL A 242 -13.93 28.50 -38.51
N ASP A 243 -14.38 29.75 -38.50
CA ASP A 243 -13.85 30.78 -39.38
C ASP A 243 -12.37 31.05 -39.06
N HIS A 244 -11.51 30.70 -40.01
CA HIS A 244 -10.13 31.16 -40.08
C HIS A 244 -10.08 32.53 -40.78
N TRP A 245 -9.80 33.60 -40.02
CA TRP A 245 -8.94 34.71 -40.46
C TRP A 245 -8.34 35.46 -39.27
#